data_AF-A0A959WL86-F1
#
_entry.id   AF-A0A959WL86-F1
#
_cell.length_a   1.000
_cell.length_b   1.000
_cell.length_c   1.000
_cell.angle_alpha   90.00
_cell.angle_beta   90.00
_cell.angle_gamma   90.00
#
_symmetry.space_group_name_H-M   'P 1'
#
loop_
_entity.id
_entity.type
_entity.pdbx_description
1 polymer ?
#
loop_
_entity_poly.entity_id
_entity_poly.type
_entity_poly.pdbx_seq_one_letter_code
_entity_poly.pdbx_strand_id
1 'polypeptide(L)'
;MPDTLPSPTEPNESALPAQLETLLETTHTLWATPEERRRMRYFGFRPAVEAGVLKREWHGMGVRISTNAMRVALPGAGELVYQAKDRRVLLDGEPFTPTDGGLTIVQHIIDLIQNYERWVEAREGRTERIGRGGGGGDRRPLNALAETRRMRRILRDRTR
;
A
#
# COMPACT_ATOMS: atom_id res chain seq x y z
N MET A 1 44.91 19.07 -4.15
CA MET A 1 44.02 17.92 -3.87
C MET A 1 42.81 18.47 -3.12
N PRO A 2 41.67 18.75 -3.77
CA PRO A 2 40.49 19.13 -3.00
C PRO A 2 39.81 17.88 -2.45
N ASP A 3 39.73 17.84 -1.12
CA ASP A 3 38.89 16.96 -0.32
C ASP A 3 37.43 17.14 -0.78
N THR A 4 36.87 16.14 -1.45
CA THR A 4 35.45 16.13 -1.83
C THR A 4 34.69 15.52 -0.67
N LEU A 5 34.17 16.36 0.22
CA LEU A 5 33.16 15.95 1.20
C LEU A 5 31.97 15.34 0.43
N PRO A 6 31.44 14.17 0.83
CA PRO A 6 30.21 13.66 0.23
C PRO A 6 29.07 14.63 0.52
N SER A 7 28.48 15.18 -0.54
CA SER A 7 27.31 16.05 -0.47
C SER A 7 26.21 15.41 0.38
N PRO A 8 25.46 16.20 1.17
CA PRO A 8 24.31 15.71 1.91
C PRO A 8 23.32 15.09 0.92
N THR A 9 22.99 13.83 1.17
CA THR A 9 22.00 13.01 0.47
C THR A 9 20.83 13.86 -0.01
N GLU A 10 20.72 14.03 -1.33
CA GLU A 10 19.52 14.62 -1.93
C GLU A 10 18.30 13.85 -1.41
N PRO A 11 17.19 14.52 -1.06
CA PRO A 11 15.96 13.84 -0.72
C PRO A 11 15.62 12.90 -1.88
N ASN A 12 15.50 11.62 -1.57
CA ASN A 12 15.49 10.51 -2.51
C ASN A 12 14.15 10.48 -3.29
N GLU A 13 13.90 11.48 -4.14
CA GLU A 13 12.66 11.64 -4.92
C GLU A 13 12.39 10.42 -5.81
N SER A 14 13.47 9.77 -6.26
CA SER A 14 13.45 8.54 -7.05
C SER A 14 13.06 7.29 -6.25
N ALA A 15 13.07 7.33 -4.91
CA ALA A 15 12.76 6.15 -4.09
C ALA A 15 11.26 5.97 -3.81
N LEU A 16 10.46 7.02 -3.97
CA LEU A 16 9.02 6.95 -3.65
C LEU A 16 8.27 5.94 -4.53
N PRO A 17 8.41 5.93 -5.88
CA PRO A 17 7.72 4.94 -6.71
C PRO A 17 8.09 3.50 -6.34
N ALA A 18 9.37 3.21 -6.13
CA ALA A 18 9.86 1.87 -5.75
C ALA A 18 9.36 1.44 -4.36
N GLN A 19 9.31 2.38 -3.41
CA GLN A 19 8.75 2.12 -2.08
C GLN A 19 7.23 1.88 -2.16
N LEU A 20 6.54 2.59 -3.05
CA LEU A 20 5.09 2.46 -3.23
C LEU A 20 4.74 1.11 -3.86
N GLU A 21 5.51 0.69 -4.85
CA GLU A 21 5.44 -0.66 -5.42
C GLU A 21 5.61 -1.72 -4.34
N THR A 22 6.63 -1.60 -3.48
CA THR A 22 6.89 -2.55 -2.40
C THR A 22 5.73 -2.60 -1.38
N LEU A 23 5.20 -1.43 -1.00
CA LEU A 23 4.05 -1.32 -0.10
C LEU A 23 2.81 -1.99 -0.67
N LEU A 24 2.48 -1.68 -1.93
CA LEU A 24 1.29 -2.20 -2.59
C LEU A 24 1.42 -3.68 -2.92
N GLU A 25 2.60 -4.15 -3.31
CA GLU A 25 2.89 -5.59 -3.46
C GLU A 25 2.66 -6.35 -2.15
N THR A 26 3.25 -5.86 -1.06
CA THR A 26 3.13 -6.50 0.26
C THR A 26 1.67 -6.54 0.71
N THR A 27 0.97 -5.42 0.55
CA THR A 27 -0.43 -5.29 0.98
C THR A 27 -1.36 -6.14 0.11
N HIS A 28 -1.19 -6.08 -1.21
CA HIS A 28 -1.98 -6.86 -2.16
C HIS A 28 -1.80 -8.36 -1.92
N THR A 29 -0.56 -8.82 -1.72
CA THR A 29 -0.26 -10.23 -1.43
C THR A 29 -0.99 -10.70 -0.17
N LEU A 30 -0.98 -9.91 0.90
CA LEU A 30 -1.68 -10.24 2.14
C LEU A 30 -3.20 -10.27 1.95
N TRP A 31 -3.75 -9.22 1.34
CA TRP A 31 -5.19 -9.02 1.13
C TRP A 31 -5.79 -9.96 0.08
N ALA A 32 -4.96 -10.59 -0.77
CA ALA A 32 -5.39 -11.60 -1.72
C ALA A 32 -5.70 -12.96 -1.06
N THR A 33 -5.19 -13.23 0.15
CA THR A 33 -5.38 -14.53 0.81
C THR A 33 -6.85 -14.76 1.23
N PRO A 34 -7.38 -16.00 1.21
CA PRO A 34 -8.79 -16.26 1.54
C PRO A 34 -9.21 -15.84 2.95
N GLU A 35 -8.29 -15.98 3.91
CA GLU A 35 -8.49 -15.56 5.29
C GLU A 35 -8.63 -14.05 5.40
N GLU A 36 -7.72 -13.32 4.79
CA GLU A 36 -7.75 -11.86 4.80
C GLU A 36 -8.97 -11.31 4.05
N ARG A 37 -9.35 -11.93 2.94
CA ARG A 37 -10.61 -11.58 2.24
C ARG A 37 -11.85 -11.78 3.09
N ARG A 38 -11.83 -12.68 4.10
CA ARG A 38 -12.92 -12.77 5.09
C ARG A 38 -12.86 -11.59 6.06
N ARG A 39 -11.68 -11.26 6.60
CA ARG A 39 -11.47 -10.11 7.49
C ARG A 39 -11.85 -8.79 6.84
N MET A 40 -11.41 -8.55 5.61
CA MET A 40 -11.76 -7.36 4.84
C MET A 40 -13.27 -7.18 4.70
N ARG A 41 -14.02 -8.27 4.53
CA ARG A 41 -15.49 -8.22 4.48
C ARG A 41 -16.09 -7.71 5.79
N TYR A 42 -15.59 -8.20 6.92
CA TYR A 42 -15.99 -7.68 8.24
C TYR A 42 -15.55 -6.24 8.47
N PHE A 43 -14.39 -5.85 7.95
CA PHE A 43 -13.91 -4.47 8.02
C PHE A 43 -14.80 -3.49 7.22
N GLY A 44 -15.53 -3.99 6.21
CA GLY A 44 -16.49 -3.20 5.43
C GLY A 44 -16.34 -3.29 3.91
N PHE A 45 -15.39 -4.09 3.40
CA PHE A 45 -15.34 -4.39 1.97
C PHE A 45 -16.52 -5.27 1.53
N ARG A 46 -17.09 -4.99 0.37
CA ARG A 46 -18.21 -5.75 -0.19
C ARG A 46 -17.79 -6.42 -1.49
N PRO A 47 -18.33 -7.60 -1.83
CA PRO A 47 -18.16 -8.15 -3.17
C PRO A 47 -18.61 -7.15 -4.25
N ALA A 48 -17.83 -7.02 -5.32
CA ALA A 48 -18.26 -6.32 -6.51
C ALA A 48 -19.05 -7.26 -7.43
N VAL A 49 -19.56 -6.69 -8.53
CA VAL A 49 -20.21 -7.48 -9.59
C VAL A 49 -19.21 -8.42 -10.27
N GLU A 50 -17.96 -7.96 -10.40
CA GLU A 50 -16.85 -8.77 -10.91
C GLU A 50 -16.47 -9.87 -9.90
N ALA A 51 -16.38 -11.10 -10.39
CA ALA A 51 -16.01 -12.25 -9.59
C ALA A 51 -14.61 -12.08 -8.96
N GLY A 52 -14.49 -12.40 -7.67
CA GLY A 52 -13.22 -12.30 -6.95
C GLY A 52 -12.79 -10.86 -6.63
N VAL A 53 -13.61 -9.85 -6.89
CA VAL A 53 -13.30 -8.45 -6.55
C VAL A 53 -14.02 -8.02 -5.28
N LEU A 54 -13.28 -7.43 -4.35
CA LEU A 54 -13.82 -6.71 -3.20
C LEU A 54 -13.73 -5.21 -3.48
N LYS A 55 -14.77 -4.47 -3.10
CA LYS A 55 -14.83 -3.01 -3.23
C LYS A 55 -15.20 -2.34 -1.93
N ARG A 56 -14.72 -1.11 -1.74
CA ARG A 56 -15.02 -0.26 -0.60
C ARG A 56 -14.87 1.21 -1.00
N GLU A 57 -15.71 2.05 -0.44
CA GLU A 57 -15.48 3.50 -0.42
C GLU A 57 -14.75 3.87 0.88
N TRP A 58 -13.76 4.76 0.77
CA TRP A 58 -12.92 5.21 1.87
C TRP A 58 -12.52 6.68 1.69
N HIS A 59 -13.13 7.59 2.46
CA HIS A 59 -12.84 9.04 2.41
C HIS A 59 -12.99 9.66 1.00
N GLY A 60 -14.04 9.30 0.27
CA GLY A 60 -14.28 9.70 -1.12
C GLY A 60 -13.51 8.88 -2.15
N MET A 61 -12.62 7.98 -1.71
CA MET A 61 -11.79 7.13 -2.57
C MET A 61 -12.47 5.77 -2.81
N GLY A 62 -12.65 5.40 -4.06
CA GLY A 62 -13.12 4.06 -4.45
C GLY A 62 -11.96 3.07 -4.49
N VAL A 63 -11.98 2.06 -3.63
CA VAL A 63 -10.97 0.99 -3.56
C VAL A 63 -11.56 -0.30 -4.08
N ARG A 64 -10.83 -0.97 -4.98
CA ARG A 64 -11.19 -2.28 -5.54
C ARG A 64 -9.99 -3.20 -5.51
N ILE A 65 -10.16 -4.40 -4.99
CA ILE A 65 -9.09 -5.37 -4.79
C ILE A 65 -9.51 -6.71 -5.38
N SER A 66 -8.75 -7.16 -6.35
CA SER A 66 -8.86 -8.49 -6.96
C SER A 66 -7.62 -9.31 -6.66
N THR A 67 -7.60 -10.57 -7.08
CA THR A 67 -6.40 -11.42 -6.98
C THR A 67 -5.25 -10.91 -7.85
N ASN A 68 -5.52 -10.07 -8.86
CA ASN A 68 -4.52 -9.68 -9.86
C ASN A 68 -4.16 -8.19 -9.80
N ALA A 69 -4.96 -7.37 -9.12
CA ALA A 69 -4.76 -5.94 -9.05
C ALA A 69 -5.45 -5.29 -7.84
N MET A 70 -4.88 -4.18 -7.39
CA MET A 70 -5.52 -3.23 -6.48
C MET A 70 -5.70 -1.91 -7.24
N ARG A 71 -6.95 -1.45 -7.36
CA ARG A 71 -7.32 -0.21 -8.03
C ARG A 71 -7.90 0.76 -7.02
N VAL A 72 -7.50 2.02 -7.12
CA VAL A 72 -7.84 3.06 -6.18
C VAL A 72 -8.12 4.33 -6.97
N ALA A 73 -9.37 4.78 -6.99
CA ALA A 73 -9.76 5.99 -7.70
C ALA A 73 -10.20 7.06 -6.72
N LEU A 74 -9.70 8.28 -6.87
CA LEU A 74 -10.12 9.44 -6.10
C LEU A 74 -10.57 10.55 -7.08
N PRO A 75 -11.84 11.00 -7.04
CA PRO A 75 -12.32 12.05 -7.91
C PRO A 75 -11.45 13.30 -7.83
N GLY A 76 -11.00 13.81 -8.99
CA GLY A 76 -10.12 14.97 -9.09
C GLY A 76 -8.62 14.71 -8.91
N ALA A 77 -8.22 13.52 -8.44
CA ALA A 77 -6.81 13.16 -8.22
C ALA A 77 -6.30 12.02 -9.13
N GLY A 78 -7.21 11.25 -9.74
CA GLY A 78 -6.90 10.18 -10.70
C GLY A 78 -7.20 8.77 -10.19
N GLU A 79 -6.77 7.78 -10.96
CA GLU A 79 -6.83 6.35 -10.62
C GLU A 79 -5.42 5.76 -10.49
N LEU A 80 -5.13 5.24 -9.31
CA LEU A 80 -3.92 4.48 -9.01
C LEU A 80 -4.19 2.98 -9.10
N VAL A 81 -3.38 2.27 -9.88
CA VAL A 81 -3.53 0.83 -10.12
C VAL A 81 -2.22 0.12 -9.82
N TYR A 82 -2.23 -0.78 -8.85
CA TYR A 82 -1.18 -1.78 -8.68
C TYR A 82 -1.56 -3.04 -9.47
N GLN A 83 -0.67 -3.47 -10.36
CA GLN A 83 -0.80 -4.70 -11.15
C GLN A 83 0.13 -5.78 -10.60
N ALA A 84 -0.42 -6.87 -10.08
CA ALA A 84 0.36 -7.91 -9.40
C ALA A 84 1.25 -8.72 -10.35
N LYS A 85 0.80 -8.93 -11.60
CA LYS A 85 1.54 -9.69 -12.62
C LYS A 85 2.88 -9.03 -12.95
N ASP A 86 2.85 -7.73 -13.21
CA ASP A 86 4.01 -6.96 -13.66
C ASP A 86 4.69 -6.21 -12.51
N ARG A 87 4.13 -6.27 -11.30
CA ARG A 87 4.57 -5.58 -10.08
C ARG A 87 4.80 -4.09 -10.30
N ARG A 88 3.86 -3.45 -11.01
CA ARG A 88 3.94 -2.03 -11.37
C ARG A 88 2.80 -1.25 -10.74
N VAL A 89 3.10 -0.01 -10.42
CA VAL A 89 2.09 0.99 -10.02
C VAL A 89 1.91 1.96 -11.16
N LEU A 90 0.66 2.13 -11.58
CA LEU A 90 0.25 3.06 -12.61
C LEU A 90 -0.62 4.16 -12.00
N LEU A 91 -0.48 5.38 -12.49
CA LEU A 91 -1.40 6.49 -12.24
C LEU A 91 -2.02 6.90 -13.58
N ASP A 92 -3.33 6.80 -13.69
CA ASP A 92 -4.10 7.09 -14.91
C ASP A 92 -3.58 6.32 -16.15
N GLY A 93 -3.05 5.11 -15.93
CA GLY A 93 -2.54 4.22 -16.97
C GLY A 93 -1.04 4.34 -17.26
N GLU A 94 -0.38 5.39 -16.78
CA GLU A 94 1.05 5.62 -16.95
C GLU A 94 1.85 5.19 -15.71
N PRO A 95 3.16 4.85 -15.84
CA PRO A 95 4.00 4.58 -14.68
C PRO A 95 3.89 5.67 -13.62
N PHE A 96 3.71 5.26 -12.37
CA PHE A 96 3.47 6.20 -11.28
C PHE A 96 4.59 7.23 -11.17
N THR A 97 4.19 8.50 -11.24
CA THR A 97 5.02 9.65 -10.94
C THR A 97 4.38 10.43 -9.78
N PRO A 98 5.19 11.01 -8.87
CA PRO A 98 4.68 11.71 -7.70
C PRO A 98 4.09 13.09 -8.08
N THR A 99 2.83 13.09 -8.50
CA THR A 99 2.01 14.29 -8.68
C THR A 99 1.23 14.59 -7.39
N ASP A 100 0.73 15.83 -7.20
CA ASP A 100 -0.05 16.18 -6.00
C ASP A 100 -1.29 15.29 -5.83
N GLY A 101 -1.98 14.97 -6.93
CA GLY A 101 -3.11 14.03 -6.94
C GLY A 101 -2.68 12.61 -6.56
N GLY A 102 -1.60 12.11 -7.17
CA GLY A 102 -1.05 10.79 -6.87
C GLY A 102 -0.60 10.66 -5.41
N LEU A 103 0.07 11.68 -4.86
CA LEU A 103 0.49 11.73 -3.46
C LEU A 103 -0.69 11.75 -2.49
N THR A 104 -1.77 12.45 -2.85
CA THR A 104 -3.03 12.44 -2.08
C THR A 104 -3.63 11.04 -2.02
N ILE A 105 -3.70 10.36 -3.17
CA ILE A 105 -4.17 8.96 -3.23
C ILE A 105 -3.29 8.05 -2.36
N VAL A 106 -1.96 8.17 -2.46
CA VAL A 106 -1.01 7.39 -1.66
C VAL A 106 -1.24 7.59 -0.16
N GLN A 107 -1.46 8.83 0.28
CA GLN A 107 -1.75 9.13 1.68
C GLN A 107 -3.04 8.44 2.16
N HIS A 108 -4.12 8.51 1.38
CA HIS A 108 -5.38 7.83 1.71
C HIS A 108 -5.24 6.30 1.74
N ILE A 109 -4.42 5.72 0.85
CA ILE A 109 -4.13 4.28 0.86
C ILE A 109 -3.37 3.91 2.14
N ILE A 110 -2.34 4.66 2.53
CA ILE A 110 -1.60 4.40 3.76
C ILE A 110 -2.54 4.44 4.97
N ASP A 111 -3.44 5.42 5.00
CA ASP A 111 -4.41 5.56 6.08
C ASP A 111 -5.39 4.39 6.11
N LEU A 112 -5.86 3.91 4.95
CA LEU A 112 -6.69 2.71 4.85
C LEU A 112 -5.97 1.48 5.41
N ILE A 113 -4.73 1.24 4.98
CA ILE A 113 -3.94 0.08 5.41
C ILE A 113 -3.77 0.10 6.92
N GLN A 114 -3.40 1.24 7.50
CA GLN A 114 -3.22 1.34 8.95
C GLN A 114 -4.52 1.19 9.73
N ASN A 115 -5.62 1.76 9.24
CA ASN A 115 -6.92 1.58 9.89
C ASN A 115 -7.38 0.13 9.86
N TYR A 116 -7.18 -0.55 8.73
CA TYR A 116 -7.46 -1.97 8.61
C TYR A 116 -6.65 -2.79 9.61
N GLU A 117 -5.34 -2.58 9.66
CA GLU A 117 -4.45 -3.30 10.59
C GLU A 117 -4.82 -3.07 12.06
N ARG A 118 -5.12 -1.81 12.44
CA ARG A 118 -5.58 -1.50 13.80
C ARG A 118 -6.91 -2.18 14.13
N TRP A 119 -7.82 -2.25 13.16
CA TRP A 119 -9.09 -2.94 13.35
C TRP A 119 -8.89 -4.45 13.52
N VAL A 120 -8.00 -5.07 12.74
CA VAL A 120 -7.63 -6.48 12.90
C VAL A 120 -7.06 -6.72 14.31
N GLU A 121 -6.11 -5.89 14.74
CA GLU A 121 -5.52 -5.98 16.09
C GLU A 121 -6.55 -5.84 17.21
N ALA A 122 -7.48 -4.90 17.08
CA ALA A 122 -8.53 -4.69 18.08
C ALA A 122 -9.52 -5.86 18.13
N ARG A 123 -9.76 -6.53 17.00
CA ARG A 123 -10.71 -7.64 16.88
C ARG A 123 -10.12 -8.99 17.31
N GLU A 124 -8.84 -9.25 17.02
CA GLU A 124 -8.21 -10.56 17.19
C GLU A 124 -7.17 -10.59 18.33
N GLY A 125 -6.79 -9.43 18.87
CA GLY A 125 -5.76 -9.31 19.89
C GLY A 125 -4.33 -9.44 19.33
N ARG A 126 -3.31 -9.18 20.17
CA ARG A 126 -1.88 -9.17 19.76
C ARG A 126 -1.30 -10.53 19.38
N THR A 127 -1.96 -11.63 19.75
CA THR A 127 -1.37 -12.98 19.76
C THR A 127 -1.12 -13.56 18.36
N GLU A 128 -1.92 -13.19 17.35
CA GLU A 128 -1.76 -13.75 15.99
C GLU A 128 -0.71 -13.01 15.14
N ARG A 129 -0.21 -11.84 15.58
CA ARG A 129 0.72 -11.04 14.77
C ARG A 129 2.11 -11.68 14.63
N ILE A 130 2.54 -12.48 15.62
CA ILE A 130 3.85 -13.15 15.61
C ILE A 130 3.82 -14.43 14.75
N GLY A 131 2.63 -15.02 14.52
CA GLY A 131 2.46 -16.25 13.73
C GLY A 131 2.37 -16.05 12.22
N ARG A 132 2.20 -14.81 11.73
CA ARG A 132 1.98 -14.49 10.29
C ARG A 132 3.22 -14.66 9.39
N GLY A 133 4.30 -15.27 9.90
CA GLY A 133 5.53 -15.60 9.18
C GLY A 133 5.90 -17.10 9.18
N GLY A 134 4.97 -17.99 9.54
CA GLY A 134 5.22 -19.43 9.67
C GLY A 134 5.20 -20.19 8.34
N GLY A 135 6.26 -20.09 7.55
CA GLY A 135 6.44 -20.89 6.33
C GLY A 135 7.83 -20.75 5.70
N GLY A 136 8.83 -21.40 6.31
CA GLY A 136 10.09 -21.86 5.70
C GLY A 136 10.89 -20.89 4.82
N GLY A 137 12.03 -20.41 5.35
CA GLY A 137 13.15 -19.90 4.56
C GLY A 137 13.24 -18.37 4.46
N ASP A 138 14.11 -17.80 5.31
CA ASP A 138 14.88 -16.56 5.11
C ASP A 138 14.25 -15.43 4.28
N ARG A 139 13.03 -15.02 4.63
CA ARG A 139 12.38 -13.83 4.09
C ARG A 139 11.95 -12.94 5.24
N ARG A 140 12.53 -11.74 5.26
CA ARG A 140 12.15 -10.62 6.15
C ARG A 140 10.63 -10.62 6.38
N PRO A 141 10.12 -10.49 7.61
CA PRO A 141 8.68 -10.42 7.85
C PRO A 141 8.10 -9.30 6.98
N LEU A 142 7.23 -9.67 6.03
CA LEU A 142 6.45 -8.79 5.16
C LEU A 142 5.51 -7.95 6.03
N ASN A 143 6.05 -6.90 6.63
CA ASN A 143 5.34 -6.07 7.58
C ASN A 143 4.83 -4.81 6.86
N ALA A 144 3.62 -4.87 6.32
CA ALA A 144 2.94 -3.74 5.68
C ALA A 144 2.94 -2.48 6.57
N LEU A 145 2.94 -2.63 7.89
CA LEU A 145 3.05 -1.51 8.82
C LEU A 145 4.46 -0.92 8.94
N ALA A 146 5.50 -1.73 8.85
CA ALA A 146 6.87 -1.20 8.75
C ALA A 146 7.04 -0.40 7.45
N GLU A 147 6.41 -0.88 6.38
CA GLU A 147 6.47 -0.29 5.05
C GLU A 147 5.67 1.02 4.96
N THR A 148 4.45 1.08 5.52
CA THR A 148 3.70 2.34 5.65
C THR A 148 4.43 3.40 6.50
N ARG A 149 5.15 2.98 7.56
CA ARG A 149 5.96 3.90 8.37
C ARG A 149 7.14 4.47 7.59
N ARG A 150 7.83 3.63 6.79
CA ARG A 150 8.90 4.09 5.88
C ARG A 150 8.36 5.10 4.87
N MET A 151 7.24 4.77 4.22
CA MET A 151 6.59 5.64 3.24
C MET A 151 6.20 7.00 3.83
N ARG A 152 5.58 7.01 5.02
CA ARG A 152 5.22 8.28 5.70
C ARG A 152 6.43 9.16 6.02
N ARG A 153 7.59 8.57 6.32
CA ARG A 153 8.81 9.35 6.56
C ARG A 153 9.22 10.08 5.28
N ILE A 154 9.25 9.37 4.15
CA ILE A 154 9.59 9.95 2.84
C ILE A 154 8.61 11.07 2.47
N LEU A 155 7.29 10.86 2.67
CA LEU A 155 6.28 11.88 2.38
C LEU A 155 6.44 13.14 3.26
N ARG A 156 6.72 12.96 4.55
CA ARG A 156 6.90 14.07 5.50
C ARG A 156 8.12 14.92 5.16
N ASP A 157 9.20 14.28 4.75
CA ASP A 157 10.46 14.95 4.38
C ASP A 157 10.31 15.78 3.09
N ARG A 158 9.27 15.53 2.27
CA ARG A 158 8.96 16.25 1.02
C ARG A 158 8.07 17.48 1.22
N THR A 159 7.27 17.51 2.28
CA THR A 159 6.37 18.64 2.62
C THR A 159 7.04 19.74 3.46
N ARG A 160 8.35 19.64 3.72
CA ARG A 160 9.15 20.64 4.46
C ARG A 160 10.03 21.42 3.51
#